data_AF-K1XI62-F1
#
_entry.id   AF-K1XI62-F1
#
_cell.length_a   1.000
_cell.length_b   1.000
_cell.length_c   1.000
_cell.angle_alpha   90.00
_cell.angle_beta   90.00
_cell.angle_gamma   90.00
#
_symmetry.space_group_name_H-M   'P 1'
#
loop_
_entity.id
_entity.type
_entity.pdbx_description
1 polymer ?
#
loop_
_entity_poly.entity_id
_entity_poly.type
_entity_poly.pdbx_seq_one_letter_code
_entity_poly.pdbx_strand_id
1 'polypeptide(L)'
;MKKFISNEDFVRDFFIEALQEKHILNNLTVILSLVKKYGHKLNISDSYLQLISKEYPQIVKLYELLHALGKTNTKDLNSIIKICKKIYVQYRKEFTITSDISTQEVLKGYINTKFPNADVTTSNTSSLEIDIKGEWYRYHRNLNKDLNILLWQ
;
A
#
# COMPACT_ATOMS: atom_id res chain seq x y z
N MET A 1 -8.57 13.34 -31.23
CA MET A 1 -8.29 14.12 -30.00
C MET A 1 -8.27 13.16 -28.82
N LYS A 2 -7.12 12.85 -28.20
CA LYS A 2 -7.12 12.06 -26.96
C LYS A 2 -7.74 12.95 -25.87
N LYS A 3 -8.90 12.57 -25.35
CA LYS A 3 -9.56 13.27 -24.24
C LYS A 3 -8.59 13.25 -23.06
N PHE A 4 -8.20 14.43 -22.56
CA PHE A 4 -7.40 14.52 -21.35
C PHE A 4 -8.27 14.03 -20.19
N ILE A 5 -7.78 13.04 -19.45
CA ILE A 5 -8.42 12.52 -18.24
C ILE A 5 -7.48 12.83 -17.08
N SER A 6 -8.00 13.49 -16.04
CA SER A 6 -7.21 13.79 -14.84
C SER A 6 -6.84 12.49 -14.11
N ASN A 7 -5.86 12.53 -13.21
CA ASN A 7 -5.51 11.33 -12.43
C ASN A 7 -6.64 10.96 -11.44
N GLU A 8 -7.43 11.93 -11.00
CA GLU A 8 -8.56 11.70 -10.10
C GLU A 8 -9.72 11.04 -10.85
N ASP A 9 -10.09 11.56 -12.02
CA ASP A 9 -11.13 10.97 -12.87
C ASP A 9 -10.72 9.57 -13.33
N PHE A 10 -9.46 9.38 -13.71
CA PHE A 10 -8.94 8.06 -14.07
C PHE A 10 -9.10 7.04 -12.94
N VAL A 11 -8.74 7.40 -11.71
CA VAL A 11 -8.89 6.50 -10.57
C VAL A 11 -10.36 6.23 -10.28
N ARG A 12 -11.20 7.25 -10.38
CA ARG A 12 -12.65 7.15 -10.19
C ARG A 12 -13.30 6.19 -11.19
N ASP A 13 -12.99 6.35 -12.45
CA ASP A 13 -13.63 5.64 -13.56
C ASP A 13 -13.15 4.19 -13.69
N PHE A 14 -11.89 3.90 -13.36
CA PHE A 14 -11.27 2.60 -13.63
C PHE A 14 -10.96 1.77 -12.38
N PHE A 15 -10.88 2.37 -11.19
CA PHE A 15 -10.39 1.66 -10.00
C PHE A 15 -11.32 1.67 -8.80
N ILE A 16 -12.40 2.48 -8.75
CA ILE A 16 -13.22 2.57 -7.53
C ILE A 16 -13.72 1.20 -7.05
N GLU A 17 -14.24 0.36 -7.95
CA GLU A 17 -14.78 -0.95 -7.57
C GLU A 17 -13.66 -1.91 -7.17
N ALA A 18 -12.55 -1.89 -7.91
CA ALA A 18 -11.44 -2.80 -7.70
C ALA A 18 -10.46 -2.36 -6.59
N LEU A 19 -10.60 -1.15 -6.04
CA LEU A 19 -9.87 -0.67 -4.86
C LEU A 19 -10.38 -1.27 -3.55
N GLN A 20 -11.42 -2.11 -3.57
CA GLN A 20 -11.76 -2.94 -2.42
C GLN A 20 -10.70 -4.02 -2.16
N GLU A 21 -9.88 -4.35 -3.17
CA GLU A 21 -8.83 -5.35 -3.11
C GLU A 21 -7.43 -4.71 -3.18
N LYS A 22 -6.51 -5.13 -2.29
CA LYS A 22 -5.14 -4.60 -2.22
C LYS A 22 -4.31 -4.83 -3.49
N HIS A 23 -4.72 -5.77 -4.34
CA HIS A 23 -3.98 -6.22 -5.51
C HIS A 23 -3.69 -5.08 -6.51
N ILE A 24 -4.60 -4.12 -6.69
CA ILE A 24 -4.37 -2.98 -7.60
C ILE A 24 -3.21 -2.10 -7.13
N LEU A 25 -3.17 -1.78 -5.84
CA LEU A 25 -2.09 -0.96 -5.26
C LEU A 25 -0.72 -1.64 -5.43
N ASN A 26 -0.67 -2.96 -5.25
CA ASN A 26 0.54 -3.74 -5.47
C ASN A 26 0.96 -3.70 -6.94
N ASN A 27 0.04 -3.94 -7.87
CA ASN A 27 0.33 -3.92 -9.32
C ASN A 27 0.84 -2.54 -9.77
N LEU A 28 0.21 -1.45 -9.32
CA LEU A 28 0.67 -0.08 -9.60
C LEU A 28 2.08 0.17 -9.07
N THR A 29 2.41 -0.35 -7.89
CA THR A 29 3.74 -0.23 -7.28
C THR A 29 4.80 -1.01 -8.05
N VAL A 30 4.45 -2.20 -8.57
CA VAL A 30 5.33 -2.97 -9.46
C VAL A 30 5.57 -2.20 -10.76
N ILE A 31 4.53 -1.68 -11.40
CA ILE A 31 4.64 -0.89 -12.63
C ILE A 31 5.52 0.35 -12.41
N LEU A 32 5.35 1.07 -11.30
CA LEU A 32 6.22 2.19 -10.95
C LEU A 32 7.69 1.77 -10.85
N SER A 33 7.97 0.63 -10.25
CA SER A 33 9.33 0.09 -10.13
C SER A 33 9.93 -0.28 -11.49
N LEU A 34 9.12 -0.91 -12.36
CA LEU A 34 9.51 -1.22 -13.73
C LEU A 34 9.81 0.06 -14.54
N VAL A 35 8.94 1.08 -14.47
CA VAL A 35 9.13 2.36 -15.16
C VAL A 35 10.38 3.09 -14.66
N LYS A 36 10.65 3.07 -13.35
CA LYS A 36 11.87 3.66 -12.79
C LYS A 36 13.14 2.97 -13.32
N LYS A 37 13.09 1.65 -13.52
CA LYS A 37 14.24 0.85 -13.95
C LYS A 37 14.46 0.88 -15.46
N TYR A 38 13.38 0.83 -16.24
CA TYR A 38 13.42 0.61 -17.70
C TYR A 38 12.85 1.78 -18.54
N GLY A 39 12.40 2.85 -17.88
CA GLY A 39 11.80 4.01 -18.52
C GLY A 39 10.31 3.87 -18.83
N HIS A 40 9.71 4.97 -19.28
CA HIS A 40 8.26 5.12 -19.48
C HIS A 40 7.66 4.31 -20.64
N LYS A 41 8.50 3.82 -21.56
CA LYS A 41 8.12 2.88 -22.63
C LYS A 41 8.36 1.43 -22.27
N LEU A 42 8.91 1.15 -21.08
CA LEU A 42 9.41 -0.17 -20.67
C LEU A 42 10.16 -0.82 -21.84
N ASN A 43 11.31 -0.25 -22.21
CA ASN A 43 12.21 -0.87 -23.19
C ASN A 43 12.85 -2.08 -22.52
N ILE A 44 12.11 -3.17 -22.48
CA ILE A 44 12.49 -4.45 -21.90
C ILE A 44 12.59 -5.46 -23.04
N SER A 45 13.47 -6.45 -22.93
CA SER A 45 13.58 -7.50 -23.94
C SER A 45 12.26 -8.25 -24.10
N ASP A 46 11.93 -8.65 -25.34
CA ASP A 46 10.70 -9.38 -25.67
C ASP A 46 10.53 -10.65 -24.83
N SER A 47 11.63 -11.35 -24.54
CA SER A 47 11.65 -12.54 -23.68
C SER A 47 11.16 -12.29 -22.26
N TYR A 48 11.50 -11.14 -21.68
CA TYR A 48 11.10 -10.79 -20.31
C TYR A 48 9.67 -10.22 -20.27
N LEU A 49 9.25 -9.49 -21.31
CA LEU A 49 7.84 -9.11 -21.47
C LEU A 49 6.93 -10.33 -21.64
N GLN A 50 7.36 -11.34 -22.40
CA GLN A 50 6.63 -12.60 -22.53
C GLN A 50 6.52 -13.35 -21.19
N LEU A 51 7.58 -13.36 -20.38
CA LEU A 51 7.56 -13.97 -19.06
C LEU A 51 6.60 -13.25 -18.10
N ILE A 52 6.67 -11.92 -18.01
CA ILE A 52 5.72 -11.13 -17.22
C ILE A 52 4.28 -11.32 -17.74
N SER A 53 4.09 -11.36 -19.06
CA SER A 53 2.76 -11.56 -19.65
C SER A 53 2.18 -12.93 -19.30
N LYS A 54 3.02 -13.95 -19.17
CA LYS A 54 2.62 -15.31 -18.79
C LYS A 54 2.34 -15.44 -17.30
N GLU A 55 3.21 -14.89 -16.45
CA GLU A 55 3.12 -15.07 -14.99
C GLU A 55 2.23 -14.04 -14.30
N TYR A 56 2.16 -12.81 -14.83
CA TYR A 56 1.47 -11.68 -14.23
C TYR A 56 0.64 -10.89 -15.27
N PRO A 57 -0.33 -11.51 -15.96
CA PRO A 57 -1.09 -10.88 -17.04
C PRO A 57 -1.84 -9.61 -16.61
N GLN A 58 -2.25 -9.53 -15.33
CA GLN A 58 -2.90 -8.36 -14.75
C GLN A 58 -1.99 -7.12 -14.72
N ILE A 59 -0.68 -7.31 -14.54
CA ILE A 59 0.30 -6.22 -14.52
C ILE A 59 0.45 -5.66 -15.94
N VAL A 60 0.50 -6.54 -16.94
CA VAL A 60 0.61 -6.15 -18.36
C VAL A 60 -0.61 -5.37 -18.81
N LYS A 61 -1.83 -5.89 -18.57
CA LYS A 61 -3.07 -5.19 -18.91
C LYS A 61 -3.16 -3.80 -18.28
N LEU A 62 -2.77 -3.68 -17.01
CA LEU A 62 -2.76 -2.41 -16.32
C LEU A 62 -1.73 -1.44 -16.91
N TYR A 63 -0.54 -1.92 -17.25
CA TYR A 63 0.48 -1.12 -17.92
C TYR A 63 -0.01 -0.62 -19.29
N GLU A 64 -0.62 -1.48 -20.10
CA GLU A 64 -1.16 -1.12 -21.42
C GLU A 64 -2.23 -0.03 -21.32
N LEU A 65 -3.13 -0.14 -20.33
CA LEU A 65 -4.13 0.90 -20.05
C LEU A 65 -3.47 2.23 -19.70
N LEU A 66 -2.50 2.22 -18.77
CA LEU A 66 -1.75 3.41 -18.37
C LEU A 66 -0.99 4.02 -19.56
N HIS A 67 -0.40 3.19 -20.40
CA HIS A 67 0.34 3.62 -21.59
C HIS A 67 -0.59 4.24 -22.64
N ALA A 68 -1.73 3.62 -22.93
CA ALA A 68 -2.73 4.13 -23.86
C ALA A 68 -3.20 5.54 -23.46
N LEU A 69 -3.33 5.79 -22.14
CA LEU A 69 -3.74 7.04 -21.54
C LEU A 69 -2.59 8.02 -21.26
N GLY A 70 -1.34 7.65 -21.56
CA GLY A 70 -0.17 8.51 -21.36
C GLY A 70 0.24 8.73 -19.90
N LYS A 71 -0.13 7.80 -18.99
CA LYS A 71 0.09 7.90 -17.54
C LYS A 71 1.22 7.01 -17.01
N THR A 72 2.17 6.61 -17.87
CA THR A 72 3.32 5.76 -17.48
C THR A 72 4.52 6.55 -16.94
N ASN A 73 4.45 7.88 -16.85
CA ASN A 73 5.53 8.64 -16.23
C ASN A 73 5.47 8.53 -14.69
N THR A 74 6.63 8.69 -14.04
CA THR A 74 6.76 8.52 -12.58
C THR A 74 5.90 9.49 -11.77
N LYS A 75 5.70 10.72 -12.27
CA LYS A 75 4.88 11.74 -11.60
C LYS A 75 3.42 11.29 -11.54
N ASP A 76 2.86 10.85 -12.66
CA ASP A 76 1.49 10.38 -12.74
C ASP A 76 1.29 9.09 -11.94
N LEU A 77 2.20 8.11 -12.06
CA LEU A 77 2.11 6.88 -11.28
C LEU A 77 2.14 7.13 -9.77
N ASN A 78 3.03 8.00 -9.28
CA ASN A 78 3.05 8.40 -7.87
C ASN A 78 1.74 9.08 -7.45
N SER A 79 1.21 9.97 -8.29
CA SER A 79 -0.06 10.66 -8.04
C SER A 79 -1.23 9.67 -7.96
N ILE A 80 -1.34 8.76 -8.92
CA ILE A 80 -2.38 7.73 -8.98
C ILE A 80 -2.29 6.83 -7.76
N ILE A 81 -1.11 6.32 -7.41
CA ILE A 81 -0.89 5.49 -6.22
C ILE A 81 -1.33 6.23 -4.95
N LYS A 82 -1.00 7.52 -4.82
CA LYS A 82 -1.41 8.33 -3.67
C LYS A 82 -2.94 8.46 -3.57
N ILE A 83 -3.62 8.71 -4.69
CA ILE A 83 -5.09 8.80 -4.74
C ILE A 83 -5.71 7.44 -4.40
N CYS A 84 -5.25 6.36 -5.03
CA CYS A 84 -5.69 5.00 -4.73
C CYS A 84 -5.51 4.65 -3.25
N LYS A 85 -4.38 4.99 -2.62
CA LYS A 85 -4.15 4.77 -1.17
C LYS A 85 -5.13 5.55 -0.31
N LYS A 86 -5.41 6.81 -0.66
CA LYS A 86 -6.38 7.65 0.06
C LYS A 86 -7.78 7.05 0.02
N ILE A 87 -8.19 6.51 -1.13
CA ILE A 87 -9.48 5.84 -1.31
C ILE A 87 -9.49 4.48 -0.61
N TYR A 88 -8.40 3.70 -0.73
CA TYR A 88 -8.26 2.39 -0.09
C TYR A 88 -8.48 2.45 1.42
N VAL A 89 -7.87 3.42 2.11
CA VAL A 89 -8.05 3.64 3.56
C VAL A 89 -9.50 3.97 3.97
N GLN A 90 -10.34 4.41 3.04
CA GLN A 90 -11.78 4.59 3.29
C GLN A 90 -12.51 3.25 3.36
N TYR A 91 -12.08 2.25 2.59
CA TYR A 91 -12.68 0.91 2.56
C TYR A 91 -12.02 -0.07 3.54
N ARG A 92 -10.71 0.02 3.71
CA ARG A 92 -9.90 -0.85 4.57
C ARG A 92 -8.99 -0.02 5.46
N LYS A 93 -9.23 -0.08 6.77
CA LYS A 93 -8.45 0.62 7.78
C LYS A 93 -7.04 0.02 7.85
N GLU A 94 -6.00 0.84 7.90
CA GLU A 94 -4.63 0.34 7.98
C GLU A 94 -4.06 0.55 9.38
N PHE A 95 -3.55 -0.53 9.97
CA PHE A 95 -2.89 -0.52 11.26
C PHE A 95 -1.49 -1.13 11.16
N THR A 96 -0.54 -0.56 11.90
CA THR A 96 0.78 -1.13 12.13
C THR A 96 0.97 -1.37 13.61
N ILE A 97 1.36 -2.58 13.99
CA ILE A 97 1.65 -2.99 15.37
C ILE A 97 3.13 -3.34 15.47
N THR A 98 3.85 -2.67 16.36
CA THR A 98 5.22 -3.02 16.73
C THR A 98 5.25 -3.44 18.20
N SER A 99 5.59 -4.70 18.46
CA SER A 99 5.50 -5.34 19.79
C SER A 99 6.09 -6.76 19.72
N ASP A 100 6.23 -7.48 20.84
CA ASP A 100 6.53 -8.91 20.85
C ASP A 100 5.42 -9.75 20.16
N ILE A 101 5.79 -10.95 19.68
CA ILE A 101 4.89 -11.82 18.89
C ILE A 101 3.60 -12.18 19.64
N SER A 102 3.68 -12.43 20.95
CA SER A 102 2.50 -12.86 21.72
C SER A 102 1.47 -11.75 21.84
N THR A 103 1.94 -10.53 22.11
CA THR A 103 1.10 -9.33 22.19
C THR A 103 0.55 -8.92 20.82
N GLN A 104 1.33 -9.11 19.74
CA GLN A 104 0.85 -8.86 18.37
C GLN A 104 -0.43 -9.62 18.03
N GLU A 105 -0.51 -10.91 18.36
CA GLU A 105 -1.68 -11.74 18.05
C GLU A 105 -2.94 -11.27 18.82
N VAL A 106 -2.78 -10.90 20.09
CA VAL A 106 -3.88 -10.35 20.91
C VAL A 106 -4.38 -9.03 20.33
N LEU A 107 -3.47 -8.11 20.02
CA LEU A 107 -3.82 -6.80 19.46
C LEU A 107 -4.44 -6.92 18.07
N LYS A 108 -3.93 -7.82 17.23
CA LYS A 108 -4.49 -8.12 15.91
C LYS A 108 -5.91 -8.69 16.03
N GLY A 109 -6.16 -9.59 16.98
CA GLY A 109 -7.51 -10.08 17.28
C GLY A 109 -8.47 -8.96 17.68
N TYR A 110 -8.03 -8.06 18.55
CA TYR A 110 -8.84 -6.89 18.96
C TYR A 110 -9.15 -5.97 17.78
N ILE A 111 -8.15 -5.63 16.96
CA ILE A 111 -8.32 -4.77 15.78
C ILE A 111 -9.25 -5.42 14.77
N ASN A 112 -9.08 -6.71 14.46
CA ASN A 112 -9.94 -7.41 13.51
C ASN A 112 -11.40 -7.51 14.01
N THR A 113 -11.61 -7.60 15.33
CA THR A 113 -12.96 -7.61 15.91
C THR A 113 -13.65 -6.24 15.76
N LYS A 114 -12.90 -5.15 15.95
CA LYS A 114 -13.43 -3.77 15.84
C LYS A 114 -13.51 -3.27 14.40
N PHE A 115 -12.60 -3.74 13.56
CA PHE A 115 -12.41 -3.33 12.17
C PHE A 115 -12.23 -4.60 11.31
N PRO A 116 -13.32 -5.29 10.92
CA PRO A 116 -13.27 -6.60 10.24
C PRO A 116 -12.49 -6.61 8.93
N ASN A 117 -12.42 -5.46 8.25
CA ASN A 117 -11.71 -5.29 6.99
C ASN A 117 -10.39 -4.53 7.16
N ALA A 118 -9.81 -4.50 8.36
CA ALA A 118 -8.54 -3.85 8.58
C ALA A 118 -7.37 -4.65 7.99
N ASP A 119 -6.44 -3.93 7.39
CA ASP A 119 -5.12 -4.44 7.05
C ASP A 119 -4.20 -4.18 8.24
N VAL A 120 -3.74 -5.26 8.88
CA VAL A 120 -2.84 -5.19 10.03
C VAL A 120 -1.45 -5.65 9.60
N THR A 121 -0.47 -4.75 9.69
CA THR A 121 0.95 -5.05 9.51
C THR A 121 1.61 -5.19 10.88
N THR A 122 2.44 -6.20 11.08
CA THR A 122 3.14 -6.41 12.34
C THR A 122 4.66 -6.29 12.17
N SER A 123 5.33 -5.81 13.21
CA SER A 123 6.78 -5.72 13.30
C SER A 123 7.23 -6.18 14.69
N ASN A 124 8.19 -7.10 14.74
CA ASN A 124 8.68 -7.63 15.99
C ASN A 124 9.73 -6.70 16.62
N THR A 125 9.69 -6.57 17.93
CA THR A 125 10.70 -5.83 18.71
C THR A 125 11.06 -6.62 19.96
N SER A 126 12.33 -6.53 20.37
CA SER A 126 12.85 -7.18 21.57
C SER A 126 12.67 -6.32 22.83
N SER A 127 12.28 -5.06 22.68
CA SER A 127 11.94 -4.18 23.79
C SER A 127 10.53 -4.46 24.31
N LEU A 128 10.32 -4.22 25.61
CA LEU A 128 8.99 -4.23 26.23
C LEU A 128 8.23 -2.95 25.85
N GLU A 129 7.88 -2.85 24.57
CA GLU A 129 7.16 -1.73 24.00
C GLU A 129 5.98 -2.19 23.15
N ILE A 130 4.97 -1.33 23.10
CA ILE A 130 3.81 -1.47 22.23
C ILE A 130 3.67 -0.15 21.47
N ASP A 131 3.75 -0.22 20.15
CA ASP A 131 3.43 0.90 19.26
C ASP A 131 2.36 0.46 18.26
N ILE A 132 1.22 1.15 18.28
CA ILE A 132 0.11 0.91 17.36
C ILE A 132 -0.15 2.21 16.62
N LYS A 133 -0.03 2.17 15.30
CA LYS A 133 -0.28 3.32 14.42
C LYS A 133 -1.43 2.98 13.47
N GLY A 134 -2.44 3.84 13.39
CA GLY A 134 -3.55 3.69 12.45
C GLY A 134 -4.57 4.83 12.57
N GLU A 135 -5.27 5.13 11.49
CA GLU A 135 -6.39 6.11 11.49
C GLU A 135 -6.07 7.48 12.09
N TRP A 136 -4.87 8.02 11.82
CA TRP A 136 -4.36 9.29 12.38
C TRP A 136 -4.05 9.26 13.89
N TYR A 137 -4.21 8.11 14.53
CA TYR A 137 -3.84 7.90 15.92
C TYR A 137 -2.55 7.07 16.01
N ARG A 138 -1.78 7.36 17.05
CA ARG A 138 -0.65 6.54 17.47
C ARG A 138 -0.76 6.31 18.96
N TYR A 139 -0.85 5.06 19.35
CA TYR A 139 -0.71 4.63 20.74
C TYR A 139 0.69 4.08 20.93
N HIS A 140 1.46 4.64 21.85
CA HIS A 140 2.80 4.18 22.13
C HIS A 140 3.03 4.09 23.64
N ARG A 141 3.47 2.92 24.10
CA ARG A 141 3.89 2.63 25.48
C ARG A 141 5.20 1.89 25.48
N ASN A 142 6.06 2.22 26.43
CA ASN A 142 7.36 1.60 26.59
C ASN A 142 7.62 1.42 28.09
N LEU A 143 7.74 0.18 28.54
CA LEU A 143 7.87 -0.15 29.96
C LEU A 143 9.13 0.46 30.56
N ASN A 144 10.24 0.52 29.82
CA ASN A 144 11.47 1.14 30.32
C ASN A 144 11.28 2.63 30.59
N LYS A 145 10.52 3.32 29.74
CA LYS A 145 10.17 4.72 29.96
C LYS A 145 9.25 4.88 31.17
N ASP A 146 8.25 4.03 31.31
CA ASP A 146 7.31 4.06 32.44
C ASP A 146 8.04 3.76 33.77
N LEU A 147 8.95 2.78 33.79
CA LEU A 147 9.78 2.46 34.95
C LEU A 147 10.74 3.60 35.33
N ASN A 148 11.38 4.25 34.35
CA ASN A 148 12.24 5.39 34.62
C ASN A 148 11.48 6.56 35.27
N ILE A 149 10.22 6.79 34.87
CA ILE A 149 9.38 7.81 35.51
C ILE A 149 9.06 7.44 36.96
N LEU A 150 8.76 6.17 37.23
CA LEU A 150 8.39 5.68 38.55
C LEU A 150 9.58 5.61 39.53
N LEU A 151 10.78 5.30 39.04
CA LEU A 151 11.97 5.09 39.87
C LEU A 151 12.80 6.36 40.13
N TRP A 152 12.45 7.48 39.49
CA TRP A 152 13.07 8.79 39.69
C TRP A 152 12.13 9.76 40.43
N GLN A 153 11.09 9.24 41.09
CA GLN A 153 10.41 9.90 42.23
C GLN A 153 11.13 9.56 43.53
#